data_AF-A0A8T4TXF1-F1
#
_entry.id   AF-A0A8T4TXF1-F1
#
_cell.length_a   1.000
_cell.length_b   1.000
_cell.length_c   1.000
_cell.angle_alpha   90.00
_cell.angle_beta   90.00
_cell.angle_gamma   90.00
#
_symmetry.space_group_name_H-M   'P 1'
#
loop_
_entity.id
_entity.type
_entity.pdbx_description
1 polymer ?
#
loop_
_entity_poly.entity_id
_entity_poly.type
_entity_poly.pdbx_seq_one_letter_code
_entity_poly.pdbx_strand_id
1 'polypeptide(L)'
;MSLLKDFIIGFKHGMKNFGHTITMIINSVLLSLVYLIGVGMTSAIAKVSGKKFLDLNLSKNSPTYWNEFSLKKKPIEEYYRQF
;
A
#
# COMPACT_ATOMS: atom_id res chain seq x y z
N MET A 1 38.48 8.25 -34.08
CA MET A 1 38.48 8.05 -32.60
C MET A 1 37.15 8.45 -31.93
N SER A 2 36.18 9.09 -32.61
CA SER A 2 34.86 9.44 -32.03
C SER A 2 33.90 8.24 -31.94
N LEU A 3 33.73 7.46 -33.02
CA LEU A 3 32.78 6.34 -33.09
C LEU A 3 32.94 5.32 -31.96
N LEU A 4 34.18 5.01 -31.58
CA LEU A 4 34.48 4.05 -30.52
C LEU A 4 34.15 4.61 -29.13
N LYS A 5 34.30 5.92 -28.93
CA LYS A 5 33.89 6.61 -27.70
C LYS A 5 32.37 6.68 -27.60
N ASP A 6 31.71 7.04 -28.70
CA ASP A 6 30.24 7.12 -28.77
C ASP A 6 29.59 5.76 -28.52
N PHE A 7 30.18 4.68 -29.06
CA PHE A 7 29.76 3.31 -28.79
C PHE A 7 29.90 2.95 -27.31
N ILE A 8 31.04 3.24 -26.68
CA ILE A 8 31.25 2.95 -25.25
C ILE A 8 30.28 3.76 -24.36
N ILE A 9 30.03 5.02 -24.71
CA ILE A 9 29.07 5.87 -23.99
C ILE A 9 27.66 5.30 -24.10
N GLY A 10 27.24 4.95 -25.32
CA GLY A 10 25.93 4.32 -25.58
C GLY A 10 25.78 2.98 -24.85
N PHE A 11 26.81 2.13 -24.88
CA PHE A 11 26.83 0.85 -24.18
C PHE A 11 26.72 1.04 -22.66
N LYS A 12 27.49 1.95 -22.07
CA LYS A 12 27.42 2.27 -20.64
C LYS A 12 26.05 2.79 -20.24
N HIS A 13 25.44 3.63 -21.08
CA HIS A 13 24.09 4.14 -20.84
C HIS A 13 23.04 3.03 -20.92
N GLY A 14 23.14 2.15 -21.92
CA GLY A 14 22.28 0.97 -22.05
C GLY A 14 22.37 0.05 -20.84
N MET A 15 23.59 -0.27 -20.38
CA MET A 15 23.82 -1.09 -19.19
C MET A 15 23.24 -0.45 -17.92
N LYS A 16 23.35 0.88 -17.77
CA LYS A 16 22.76 1.60 -16.64
C LYS A 16 21.23 1.48 -16.64
N ASN A 17 20.59 1.70 -17.78
CA ASN A 17 19.14 1.64 -17.91
C ASN A 17 18.63 0.21 -17.74
N PHE A 18 19.35 -0.79 -18.26
CA PHE A 18 19.06 -2.20 -18.04
C PHE A 18 19.10 -2.55 -16.55
N GLY A 19 20.19 -2.18 -15.87
CA GLY A 19 20.33 -2.38 -14.43
C GLY A 19 19.18 -1.73 -13.66
N HIS A 20 18.85 -0.47 -13.97
CA HIS A 20 17.73 0.23 -13.33
C HIS A 20 16.38 -0.47 -13.54
N THR A 21 16.12 -0.96 -14.76
CA THR A 21 14.88 -1.68 -15.09
C THR A 21 14.78 -3.00 -14.33
N ILE A 22 15.87 -3.77 -14.28
CA ILE A 22 15.93 -5.02 -13.51
C ILE A 22 15.74 -4.76 -12.02
N THR A 23 16.40 -3.74 -11.46
CA THR A 23 16.20 -3.34 -10.06
C THR A 23 14.74 -2.99 -9.78
N MET A 24 14.09 -2.24 -10.67
CA MET A 24 12.67 -1.92 -10.53
C MET A 24 11.81 -3.18 -10.49
N ILE A 25 12.01 -4.10 -11.44
CA ILE A 25 11.25 -5.36 -11.52
C ILE A 25 11.44 -6.19 -10.25
N ILE A 26 12.69 -6.40 -9.82
CA ILE A 26 13.00 -7.20 -8.62
C ILE A 26 12.36 -6.57 -7.38
N ASN A 27 12.50 -5.25 -7.21
CA ASN A 27 11.90 -4.56 -6.09
C ASN A 27 10.36 -4.67 -6.11
N SER A 28 9.73 -4.52 -7.27
CA SER A 28 8.27 -4.68 -7.41
C SER A 28 7.81 -6.10 -7.07
N VAL A 29 8.53 -7.12 -7.52
CA VAL A 29 8.21 -8.53 -7.20
C VAL A 29 8.38 -8.79 -5.70
N LEU A 30 9.49 -8.35 -5.11
CA LEU A 30 9.75 -8.51 -3.69
C LEU A 30 8.69 -7.81 -2.83
N LEU A 31 8.37 -6.56 -3.16
CA LEU A 31 7.32 -5.80 -2.45
C LEU A 31 5.97 -6.50 -2.57
N SER A 32 5.63 -7.01 -3.75
CA SER A 32 4.37 -7.72 -3.99
C SER A 32 4.27 -8.96 -3.11
N LEU A 33 5.34 -9.75 -3.01
CA LEU A 33 5.36 -10.93 -2.13
C LEU A 33 5.18 -10.54 -0.66
N VAL A 34 5.89 -9.51 -0.20
CA VAL A 34 5.77 -9.01 1.18
C VAL A 34 4.36 -8.50 1.47
N TYR A 35 3.73 -7.79 0.53
CA TYR A 35 2.35 -7.32 0.69
C TYR A 35 1.35 -8.47 0.72
N LEU A 36 1.47 -9.43 -0.20
CA LEU A 36 0.56 -10.57 -0.26
C LEU A 36 0.66 -11.45 0.98
N ILE A 37 1.88 -11.71 1.46
CA ILE A 37 2.08 -12.55 2.64
C ILE A 37 1.80 -11.75 3.92
N GLY A 38 2.44 -10.60 4.11
CA GLY A 38 2.29 -9.80 5.32
C GLY A 38 0.89 -9.21 5.48
N VAL A 39 0.47 -8.38 4.53
CA VAL A 39 -0.84 -7.70 4.59
C VAL A 39 -1.96 -8.69 4.28
N GLY A 40 -1.79 -9.57 3.29
CA GLY A 40 -2.82 -10.54 2.92
C GLY A 40 -3.10 -11.55 4.03
N MET A 41 -2.08 -12.11 4.69
CA MET A 41 -2.29 -13.01 5.83
C MET A 41 -2.91 -12.28 7.02
N THR A 42 -2.45 -11.05 7.33
CA THR A 42 -3.03 -10.23 8.40
C THR A 42 -4.51 -9.93 8.14
N SER A 43 -4.86 -9.59 6.90
CA SER A 43 -6.25 -9.37 6.48
C SER A 43 -7.09 -10.64 6.59
N ALA A 44 -6.56 -11.79 6.17
CA ALA A 44 -7.24 -13.08 6.31
C ALA A 44 -7.52 -13.41 7.78
N ILE A 45 -6.52 -13.25 8.66
CA ILE A 45 -6.67 -13.48 10.10
C ILE A 45 -7.69 -12.52 10.71
N ALA A 46 -7.64 -11.23 10.35
CA ALA A 46 -8.58 -10.24 10.84
C ALA A 46 -10.02 -10.55 10.41
N LYS A 47 -10.19 -11.00 9.16
CA LYS A 47 -11.50 -11.42 8.62
C LYS A 47 -12.07 -12.62 9.37
N VAL A 48 -11.25 -13.63 9.65
CA VAL A 48 -11.65 -14.79 10.49
C VAL A 48 -11.98 -14.35 11.91
N SER A 49 -11.22 -13.40 12.46
CA SER A 49 -11.43 -12.85 13.81
C SER A 49 -12.62 -11.87 13.90
N GLY A 50 -13.40 -11.71 12.82
CA GLY A 50 -14.54 -10.79 12.78
C GLY A 50 -14.17 -9.30 12.83
N LYS A 51 -12.88 -8.94 12.73
CA LYS A 51 -12.43 -7.55 12.70
C LYS A 51 -12.66 -6.96 11.31
N LYS A 52 -13.57 -5.99 11.24
CA LYS A 52 -13.78 -5.17 10.05
C LYS A 52 -12.91 -3.93 10.15
N PHE A 53 -11.95 -3.77 9.25
CA PHE A 53 -11.12 -2.56 9.18
C PHE A 53 -11.86 -1.37 8.58
N LEU A 54 -12.85 -1.64 7.72
CA LEU A 54 -13.73 -0.63 7.14
C LEU A 54 -15.17 -0.92 7.55
N ASP A 55 -15.86 0.08 8.06
CA ASP A 55 -17.28 -0.04 8.34
C ASP A 55 -18.05 0.04 7.01
N LEU A 56 -18.46 -1.12 6.51
CA LEU A 56 -19.19 -1.26 5.25
C LEU A 56 -20.70 -1.01 5.42
N ASN A 57 -21.17 -0.76 6.64
CA ASN A 57 -22.57 -0.43 6.92
C ASN A 57 -22.82 1.07 6.67
N LEU A 58 -22.68 1.50 5.42
CA LEU A 58 -23.21 2.78 5.00
C LEU A 58 -24.74 2.68 5.03
N SER A 59 -25.35 3.28 6.04
CA SER A 59 -26.81 3.38 6.14
C SER A 59 -27.35 4.04 4.86
N LYS A 60 -28.15 3.30 4.08
CA LYS A 60 -28.85 3.87 2.91
C LYS A 60 -29.79 5.01 3.29
N ASN A 61 -30.12 5.15 4.58
CA ASN A 61 -31.04 6.13 5.12
C ASN A 61 -30.33 7.35 5.75
N SER A 62 -28.99 7.39 5.80
CA SER A 62 -28.27 8.57 6.28
C SER A 62 -27.96 9.52 5.11
N PRO A 63 -28.39 10.79 5.17
CA PRO A 63 -28.16 11.76 4.10
C PRO A 63 -26.69 12.17 3.94
N THR A 64 -25.82 11.81 4.90
CA THR A 64 -24.40 12.17 4.91
C THR A 64 -23.52 11.03 5.42
N TYR A 65 -22.25 11.00 4.99
CA TYR A 65 -21.20 10.13 5.52
C TYR A 65 -20.69 10.56 6.91
N TRP A 66 -21.27 11.63 7.46
CA TRP A 66 -20.90 12.19 8.76
C TRP A 66 -21.64 11.42 9.85
N ASN A 67 -20.89 10.71 10.69
CA ASN A 67 -21.42 10.16 11.93
C ASN A 67 -21.50 11.29 12.98
N GLU A 68 -22.66 11.49 13.58
CA GLU A 68 -22.79 12.37 14.75
C GLU A 68 -22.09 11.74 15.95
N PHE A 69 -20.82 12.10 16.16
CA PHE A 69 -20.09 11.71 17.35
C PHE A 69 -20.56 12.53 18.55
N SER A 70 -21.58 12.04 19.24
CA SER A 70 -21.93 12.56 20.55
C SER A 70 -20.87 12.10 21.56
N LEU A 71 -19.92 12.98 21.89
CA LEU A 71 -18.79 12.76 22.83
C LEU A 71 -19.20 12.25 24.23
N LYS A 72 -20.50 12.25 24.54
CA LYS A 72 -21.07 11.81 25.82
C LYS A 72 -21.59 10.37 25.85
N LYS A 73 -21.70 9.67 24.72
CA LYS A 73 -22.40 8.36 24.66
C LYS A 73 -21.48 7.13 24.72
N LYS A 74 -20.21 7.27 24.38
CA LYS A 74 -19.25 6.16 24.31
C LYS A 74 -18.14 6.30 25.37
N PRO A 75 -17.52 5.19 25.80
CA PRO A 75 -16.41 5.20 26.76
C PRO A 75 -15.22 6.01 26.22
N ILE A 76 -14.46 6.66 27.11
CA ILE A 76 -13.34 7.54 26.72
C ILE A 76 -12.29 6.77 25.89
N GLU A 77 -12.14 5.48 26.18
CA GLU A 77 -11.24 4.52 25.56
C GLU A 77 -11.54 4.29 24.07
N GLU A 78 -12.79 4.43 23.65
CA GLU A 78 -13.15 4.33 22.22
C GLU A 78 -12.68 5.56 21.43
N TYR A 79 -12.61 6.74 22.06
CA TYR A 79 -12.13 7.96 21.40
C TYR A 79 -10.60 7.98 21.27
N TYR A 80 -9.87 7.38 22.21
CA TYR A 80 -8.40 7.29 22.10
C TYR A 80 -7.92 6.51 20.87
N ARG A 81 -8.78 5.71 20.24
CA ARG A 81 -8.46 4.92 19.04
C ARG A 81 -8.80 5.64 17.72
N GLN A 82 -9.24 6.90 17.78
CA GLN A 82 -9.62 7.69 16.60
C GLN A 82 -8.46 8.47 15.96
N PHE A 83 -7.34 8.59 16.67
CA PHE A 83 -6.09 9.21 16.22
C PHE A 83 -4.97 8.17 16.23
#